data_AF-M5BP11-F1
#
_entry.id   AF-M5BP11-F1
#
_cell.length_a   1.000
_cell.length_b   1.000
_cell.length_c   1.000
_cell.angle_alpha   90.00
_cell.angle_beta   90.00
_cell.angle_gamma   90.00
#
_symmetry.space_group_name_H-M   'P 1'
#
loop_
_entity.id
_entity.type
_entity.pdbx_description
1 polymer ?
#
loop_
_entity_poly.entity_id
_entity_poly.type
_entity_poly.pdbx_seq_one_letter_code
_entity_poly.pdbx_strand_id
1 'polypeptide(L)'
;MRSKNGLIFGVINIIGNFATVFNDQAYWQRAIASKPQSCVKAYLLGGLAWFSIPFTFATTLGLAAVALHNDPDMRPLSPADVSAGLPAPSAAAALLGTSGAAAMLILLFLAVTSATSAELIAVSSLLTYDVYKRYINPRATEAQIMRVSHLMVAFFAICMGLFGLIFYYIGVSMGWLYTFM
;
A
#
# COMPACT_ATOMS: atom_id res chain seq x y z
N MET A 1 13.79 27.68 9.97
CA MET A 1 13.69 26.24 9.66
C MET A 1 13.17 26.08 8.23
N ARG A 2 13.99 25.62 7.29
CA ARG A 2 13.53 25.26 5.94
C ARG A 2 13.40 23.73 5.91
N SER A 3 12.19 23.21 5.72
CA SER A 3 11.93 21.77 5.61
C SER A 3 12.40 21.24 4.25
N LYS A 4 13.71 21.23 4.02
CA LYS A 4 14.30 20.75 2.77
C LYS A 4 13.96 19.27 2.55
N ASN A 5 14.05 18.46 3.60
CA ASN A 5 13.70 17.04 3.54
C ASN A 5 12.19 16.82 3.34
N GLY A 6 11.33 17.63 3.95
CA GLY A 6 9.88 17.54 3.73
C GLY A 6 9.47 17.94 2.31
N LEU A 7 10.13 18.94 1.73
CA LEU A 7 9.89 19.31 0.33
C LEU A 7 10.35 18.20 -0.64
N ILE A 8 11.53 17.62 -0.42
CA ILE A 8 12.02 16.47 -1.21
C ILE A 8 11.04 15.30 -1.10
N PHE A 9 10.63 14.96 0.11
CA PHE A 9 9.63 13.91 0.35
C PHE A 9 8.32 14.20 -0.37
N GLY A 10 7.83 15.45 -0.33
CA GLY A 10 6.62 15.86 -1.03
C GLY A 10 6.71 15.72 -2.55
N VAL A 11 7.86 16.07 -3.15
CA VAL A 11 8.09 15.90 -4.59
C VAL A 11 8.13 14.43 -4.98
N ILE A 12 8.87 13.60 -4.22
CA ILE A 12 8.90 12.14 -4.42
C ILE A 12 7.48 11.58 -4.34
N ASN A 13 6.70 12.02 -3.34
CA ASN A 13 5.31 11.60 -3.17
C ASN A 13 4.44 11.93 -4.39
N ILE A 14 4.55 13.15 -4.92
CA ILE A 14 3.74 13.57 -6.08
C ILE A 14 4.11 12.73 -7.29
N ILE A 15 5.40 12.60 -7.61
CA ILE A 15 5.84 11.91 -8.82
C ILE A 15 5.57 10.40 -8.71
N GLY A 16 5.99 9.77 -7.62
CA GLY A 16 5.82 8.33 -7.38
C GLY A 16 4.35 7.93 -7.36
N ASN A 17 3.50 8.62 -6.59
CA ASN A 17 2.09 8.25 -6.51
C ASN A 17 1.31 8.56 -7.79
N PHE A 18 1.73 9.55 -8.59
CA PHE A 18 1.08 9.76 -9.89
C PHE A 18 1.40 8.59 -10.82
N ALA A 19 2.66 8.12 -10.84
CA ALA A 19 3.03 6.95 -11.63
C ALA A 19 2.27 5.70 -11.18
N THR A 20 2.13 5.47 -9.87
CA THR A 20 1.38 4.31 -9.37
C THR A 20 -0.08 4.38 -9.77
N VAL A 21 -0.78 5.50 -9.57
CA VAL A 21 -2.22 5.58 -9.91
C VAL A 21 -2.49 5.41 -11.41
N PHE A 22 -1.68 6.02 -12.27
CA PHE A 22 -1.94 6.02 -13.72
C PHE A 22 -1.40 4.79 -14.45
N ASN A 23 -0.41 4.08 -13.91
CA ASN A 23 0.17 2.90 -14.56
C ASN A 23 -0.21 1.58 -13.87
N ASP A 24 -0.92 1.63 -12.74
CA ASP A 24 -1.38 0.43 -12.05
C ASP A 24 -2.70 -0.08 -12.63
N GLN A 25 -2.66 -1.34 -13.06
CA GLN A 25 -3.76 -2.06 -13.65
C GLN A 25 -4.94 -2.25 -12.67
N ALA A 26 -4.73 -2.26 -11.35
CA ALA A 26 -5.80 -2.34 -10.37
C ALA A 26 -6.77 -1.15 -10.49
N TYR A 27 -6.27 0.05 -10.76
CA TYR A 27 -7.10 1.23 -11.00
C TYR A 27 -7.82 1.13 -12.35
N TRP A 28 -7.12 0.75 -13.42
CA TRP A 28 -7.73 0.62 -14.74
C TRP A 28 -8.86 -0.42 -14.78
N GLN A 29 -8.68 -1.56 -14.11
CA GLN A 29 -9.74 -2.56 -13.98
C GLN A 29 -11.00 -1.99 -13.33
N ARG A 30 -10.84 -1.21 -12.25
CA ARG A 30 -11.97 -0.55 -11.56
C ARG A 30 -12.63 0.53 -12.44
N ALA A 31 -11.83 1.25 -13.22
CA ALA A 31 -12.34 2.27 -14.15
C ALA A 31 -13.19 1.64 -15.26
N ILE A 32 -12.74 0.52 -15.84
CA ILE A 32 -13.46 -0.23 -16.88
C ILE A 32 -14.73 -0.88 -16.33
N ALA A 33 -14.70 -1.38 -15.09
CA ALA A 33 -15.87 -1.93 -14.42
C ALA A 33 -16.92 -0.87 -14.03
N SER A 34 -16.55 0.41 -14.04
CA SER A 34 -17.43 1.52 -13.65
C SER A 34 -18.27 2.03 -14.83
N LYS A 35 -19.44 2.60 -14.52
CA LYS A 35 -20.27 3.27 -15.55
C LYS A 35 -19.51 4.50 -16.11
N PRO A 36 -19.39 4.65 -17.44
CA PRO A 36 -18.60 5.73 -18.04
C PRO A 36 -19.02 7.13 -17.58
N GLN A 37 -20.33 7.37 -17.40
CA GLN A 37 -20.87 8.69 -17.02
C GLN A 37 -20.50 9.11 -15.59
N SER A 38 -20.24 8.15 -14.70
CA SER A 38 -19.90 8.41 -13.30
C SER A 38 -18.44 8.16 -12.96
N CYS A 39 -17.66 7.53 -13.84
CA CYS A 39 -16.29 7.10 -13.56
C CYS A 39 -15.40 8.26 -13.09
N VAL A 40 -15.31 9.35 -13.85
CA VAL A 40 -14.48 10.51 -13.49
C VAL A 40 -14.91 11.14 -12.17
N LYS A 41 -16.22 11.31 -11.94
CA LYS A 41 -16.75 11.86 -10.69
C LYS A 41 -16.46 10.97 -9.49
N ALA A 42 -16.55 9.65 -9.67
CA ALA A 42 -16.23 8.68 -8.65
C ALA A 42 -14.74 8.72 -8.27
N TYR A 43 -13.85 8.84 -9.26
CA TYR A 43 -12.41 9.00 -9.02
C TYR A 43 -12.08 10.28 -8.27
N LEU A 44 -12.67 11.42 -8.67
CA LEU A 44 -12.47 12.69 -7.97
C LEU A 44 -12.98 12.66 -6.53
N LEU A 45 -14.19 12.12 -6.31
CA LEU A 45 -14.75 11.98 -4.97
C LEU A 45 -13.94 11.01 -4.12
N GLY A 46 -13.49 9.88 -4.71
CA GLY A 46 -12.63 8.91 -4.06
C GLY A 46 -11.29 9.51 -3.64
N GLY A 47 -10.64 10.30 -4.52
CA GLY A 47 -9.40 10.99 -4.22
C GLY A 47 -9.56 12.04 -3.11
N LEU A 48 -10.65 12.81 -3.12
CA LEU A 48 -10.95 13.77 -2.06
C LEU A 48 -11.24 13.07 -0.73
N ALA A 49 -12.00 11.97 -0.74
CA ALA A 49 -12.27 11.18 0.45
C ALA A 49 -10.99 10.54 1.01
N TRP A 50 -10.07 10.14 0.13
CA TRP A 50 -8.80 9.55 0.52
C TRP A 50 -7.93 10.53 1.32
N PHE A 51 -7.90 11.83 0.96
CA PHE A 51 -7.13 12.86 1.67
C PHE A 51 -7.39 12.89 3.18
N SER A 52 -8.64 12.65 3.60
CA SER A 52 -9.02 12.63 5.01
C SER A 52 -8.22 11.61 5.81
N ILE A 53 -7.84 10.47 5.21
CA ILE A 53 -7.11 9.40 5.90
C ILE A 53 -5.70 9.85 6.29
N PRO A 54 -4.77 10.17 5.38
CA PRO A 54 -3.44 10.63 5.77
C PRO A 54 -3.50 11.95 6.55
N PHE A 55 -4.42 12.86 6.21
CA PHE A 55 -4.51 14.13 6.92
C PHE A 55 -4.89 13.94 8.39
N THR A 56 -5.91 13.13 8.69
CA THR A 56 -6.33 12.92 10.08
C THR A 56 -5.46 11.89 10.77
N PHE A 57 -5.26 10.72 10.20
CA PHE A 57 -4.58 9.61 10.85
C PHE A 57 -3.07 9.86 10.99
N ALA A 58 -2.39 10.23 9.91
CA ALA A 58 -0.94 10.41 9.96
C ALA A 58 -0.55 11.66 10.76
N THR A 59 -1.31 12.75 10.63
CA THR A 59 -1.04 13.97 11.42
C THR A 59 -1.30 13.75 12.90
N THR A 60 -2.43 13.14 13.29
CA THR A 60 -2.75 12.96 14.71
C THR A 60 -1.79 12.00 15.38
N LEU A 61 -1.56 10.80 14.83
CA LEU A 61 -0.66 9.82 15.43
C LEU A 61 0.81 10.20 15.29
N GLY A 62 1.19 10.88 14.20
CA GLY A 62 2.54 11.39 14.02
C GLY A 62 2.88 12.48 15.03
N LEU A 63 1.98 13.45 15.24
CA LEU A 63 2.16 14.48 16.26
C LEU A 63 2.10 13.89 17.68
N ALA A 64 1.20 12.93 17.93
CA ALA A 64 1.14 12.22 19.20
C ALA A 64 2.45 11.50 19.51
N ALA A 65 3.05 10.79 18.53
CA ALA A 65 4.33 10.13 18.69
C ALA A 65 5.48 11.10 19.02
N VAL A 66 5.45 12.31 18.46
CA VAL A 66 6.43 13.36 18.79
C VAL A 66 6.19 13.92 20.19
N ALA A 67 4.93 14.18 20.56
CA ALA A 67 4.56 14.70 21.87
C ALA A 67 4.91 13.72 23.00
N LEU A 68 4.75 12.41 22.75
CA LEU A 68 4.97 11.34 23.73
C LEU A 68 6.40 10.77 23.71
N HIS A 69 7.34 11.37 22.97
CA HIS A 69 8.68 10.81 22.76
C HIS A 69 9.47 10.52 24.06
N ASN A 70 9.17 11.24 25.16
CA ASN A 70 9.78 11.06 26.48
C ASN A 70 8.76 10.64 27.55
N ASP A 71 7.55 10.22 27.14
CA ASP A 71 6.51 9.80 28.05
C ASP A 71 6.82 8.39 28.60
N PRO A 72 6.67 8.13 29.90
CA PRO A 72 6.92 6.80 30.49
C PRO A 72 6.06 5.68 29.88
N ASP A 73 4.87 6.00 29.36
CA ASP A 73 3.95 5.03 28.77
C ASP A 73 4.26 4.74 27.29
N MET A 74 5.17 5.51 26.67
CA MET A 74 5.62 5.28 25.29
C MET A 74 7.01 4.62 25.26
N ARG A 75 7.11 3.51 24.52
CA ARG A 75 8.40 2.84 24.29
C ARG A 75 9.39 3.83 23.60
N PRO A 76 10.64 3.95 24.09
CA PRO A 76 11.69 4.68 23.40
C PRO A 76 11.93 4.10 22.00
N LEU A 77 11.89 4.96 20.99
CA LEU A 77 12.08 4.57 19.60
C LEU A 77 13.50 4.89 19.14
N SER A 78 14.23 3.85 18.71
CA SER A 78 15.49 4.04 18.00
C SER A 78 15.24 4.60 16.59
N PRO A 79 16.26 5.17 15.92
CA PRO A 79 16.13 5.56 14.51
C PRO A 79 15.72 4.40 13.59
N ALA A 80 16.09 3.17 13.94
CA ALA A 80 15.66 1.96 13.23
C ALA A 80 14.17 1.69 13.42
N ASP A 81 13.64 1.85 14.65
CA ASP A 81 12.22 1.70 14.94
C ASP A 81 11.37 2.75 14.19
N VAL A 82 11.85 3.99 14.11
CA VAL A 82 11.21 5.05 13.32
C VAL A 82 11.18 4.69 11.84
N SER A 83 12.30 4.20 11.30
CA SER A 83 12.42 3.80 9.89
C SER A 83 11.57 2.57 9.55
N ALA A 84 11.26 1.74 10.55
CA ALA A 84 10.36 0.59 10.43
C ALA A 84 8.87 0.96 10.51
N GLY A 85 8.52 2.23 10.77
CA GLY A 85 7.13 2.68 10.84
C GLY A 85 6.43 2.45 12.18
N LEU A 86 7.20 2.23 13.25
CA LEU A 86 6.67 2.03 14.61
C LEU A 86 6.16 3.28 15.37
N PRO A 87 6.35 4.55 14.94
CA PRO A 87 5.85 5.70 15.69
C PRO A 87 4.33 5.70 15.94
N ALA A 88 3.52 5.48 14.91
CA ALA A 88 2.06 5.49 15.04
C ALA A 88 1.51 4.35 15.92
N PRO A 89 1.95 3.09 15.76
CA PRO A 89 1.59 2.00 16.68
C PRO A 89 2.00 2.28 18.13
N SER A 90 3.18 2.86 18.34
CA SER A 90 3.70 3.14 19.68
C SER A 90 2.91 4.26 20.37
N ALA A 91 2.55 5.31 19.64
CA ALA A 91 1.70 6.38 20.15
C ALA A 91 0.28 5.88 20.48
N ALA A 92 -0.31 5.05 19.62
CA ALA A 92 -1.62 4.47 19.88
C ALA A 92 -1.62 3.55 21.11
N ALA A 93 -0.55 2.77 21.30
CA ALA A 93 -0.37 1.91 22.46
C ALA A 93 -0.20 2.73 23.75
N ALA A 94 0.57 3.82 23.71
CA ALA A 94 0.74 4.71 24.87
C ALA A 94 -0.58 5.39 25.28
N LEU A 95 -1.37 5.87 24.31
CA LEU A 95 -2.61 6.60 24.58
C LEU A 95 -3.79 5.72 25.01
N LEU A 96 -3.92 4.52 24.42
CA LEU A 96 -5.10 3.66 24.57
C LEU A 96 -4.77 2.28 25.16
N GLY A 97 -3.54 2.09 25.61
CA GLY A 97 -3.03 0.81 26.11
C GLY A 97 -3.14 -0.30 25.06
N THR A 98 -3.41 -1.51 25.54
CA THR A 98 -3.56 -2.72 24.71
C THR A 98 -4.62 -2.58 23.62
N SER A 99 -5.68 -1.82 23.89
CA SER A 99 -6.77 -1.62 22.92
C SER A 99 -6.31 -0.82 21.68
N GLY A 100 -5.46 0.19 21.88
CA GLY A 100 -4.85 0.96 20.78
C GLY A 100 -3.89 0.12 19.95
N ALA A 101 -3.05 -0.69 20.61
CA ALA A 101 -2.15 -1.61 19.93
C ALA A 101 -2.92 -2.64 19.07
N ALA A 102 -3.99 -3.21 19.61
CA ALA A 102 -4.86 -4.13 18.89
C ALA A 102 -5.55 -3.46 17.68
N ALA A 103 -6.07 -2.24 17.85
CA ALA A 103 -6.70 -1.48 16.77
C ALA A 103 -5.70 -1.20 15.63
N MET A 104 -4.46 -0.83 15.96
CA MET A 104 -3.40 -0.62 14.97
C MET A 104 -3.02 -1.90 14.21
N LEU A 105 -2.97 -3.04 14.90
CA LEU A 105 -2.71 -4.33 14.26
C LEU A 105 -3.83 -4.70 13.28
N ILE A 106 -5.09 -4.52 13.69
CA ILE A 106 -6.26 -4.79 12.84
C ILE A 106 -6.24 -3.87 11.61
N LEU A 107 -6.00 -2.57 11.83
CA LEU A 107 -5.92 -1.58 10.75
C LEU A 107 -4.82 -1.95 9.76
N LEU A 108 -3.63 -2.30 10.24
CA LEU A 108 -2.52 -2.72 9.38
C LEU A 108 -2.87 -3.98 8.59
N PHE A 109 -3.45 -4.99 9.25
CA PHE A 109 -3.86 -6.23 8.60
C PHE A 109 -4.88 -5.98 7.49
N LEU A 110 -5.92 -5.17 7.75
CA LEU A 110 -6.93 -4.82 6.76
C LEU A 110 -6.34 -4.02 5.59
N ALA A 111 -5.46 -3.06 5.88
CA ALA A 111 -4.80 -2.24 4.86
C ALA A 111 -3.92 -3.10 3.93
N VAL A 112 -3.06 -3.95 4.50
CA VAL A 112 -2.16 -4.82 3.74
C VAL A 112 -2.95 -5.87 2.94
N THR A 113 -3.97 -6.48 3.54
CA THR A 113 -4.81 -7.48 2.86
C THR A 113 -5.58 -6.87 1.68
N SER A 114 -6.13 -5.67 1.86
CA SER A 114 -6.86 -4.95 0.81
C SER A 114 -5.94 -4.61 -0.38
N ALA A 115 -4.76 -4.05 -0.12
CA ALA A 115 -3.77 -3.74 -1.16
C ALA A 115 -3.27 -5.02 -1.87
N THR A 116 -2.91 -6.05 -1.10
CA THR A 116 -2.43 -7.33 -1.63
C THR A 116 -3.47 -7.98 -2.56
N SER A 117 -4.74 -7.97 -2.17
CA SER A 117 -5.83 -8.52 -2.99
C SER A 117 -5.97 -7.78 -4.33
N ALA A 118 -5.87 -6.45 -4.32
CA ALA A 118 -5.95 -5.64 -5.54
C ALA A 118 -4.80 -5.97 -6.51
N GLU A 119 -3.57 -6.02 -6.01
CA GLU A 119 -2.37 -6.33 -6.81
C GLU A 119 -2.37 -7.75 -7.35
N LEU A 120 -2.82 -8.73 -6.56
CA LEU A 120 -2.96 -10.12 -7.01
C LEU A 120 -3.87 -10.23 -8.22
N ILE A 121 -4.98 -9.50 -8.25
CA ILE A 121 -5.93 -9.51 -9.37
C ILE A 121 -5.39 -8.70 -10.55
N ALA A 122 -4.71 -7.58 -10.30
CA ALA A 122 -4.11 -6.77 -11.34
C ALA A 122 -3.05 -7.55 -12.13
N VAL A 123 -2.05 -8.11 -11.43
CA VAL A 123 -0.94 -8.85 -12.05
C VAL A 123 -1.41 -10.16 -12.67
N SER A 124 -2.31 -10.90 -12.01
CA SER A 124 -2.85 -12.13 -12.60
C SER A 124 -3.61 -11.87 -13.89
N SER A 125 -4.34 -10.75 -13.99
CA SER A 125 -5.01 -10.37 -15.24
C SER A 125 -4.03 -10.04 -16.36
N LEU A 126 -2.96 -9.31 -16.05
CA LEU A 126 -1.91 -8.93 -17.01
C LEU A 126 -1.24 -10.20 -17.57
N LEU A 127 -0.82 -11.10 -16.68
CA LEU A 127 -0.22 -12.37 -17.07
C LEU A 127 -1.19 -13.26 -17.86
N THR A 128 -2.49 -13.22 -17.56
CA THR A 128 -3.47 -14.06 -18.23
C THR A 128 -3.84 -13.51 -19.61
N TYR A 129 -4.18 -12.23 -19.72
CA TYR A 129 -4.70 -11.66 -20.96
C TYR A 129 -3.59 -11.13 -21.87
N ASP A 130 -2.57 -10.50 -21.30
CA ASP A 130 -1.54 -9.81 -22.08
C ASP A 130 -0.34 -10.71 -22.37
N VAL A 131 -0.09 -11.74 -21.55
CA VAL A 131 0.97 -12.73 -21.78
C VAL A 131 0.39 -14.03 -22.33
N TYR A 132 -0.39 -14.75 -21.52
CA TYR A 132 -0.84 -16.09 -21.88
C TYR A 132 -1.78 -16.09 -23.09
N LYS A 133 -2.86 -15.33 -23.05
CA LYS A 133 -3.81 -15.27 -24.17
C LYS A 133 -3.17 -14.64 -25.41
N ARG A 134 -2.34 -13.60 -25.27
CA ARG A 134 -1.76 -12.92 -26.44
C ARG A 134 -0.68 -13.74 -27.15
N TYR A 135 0.22 -14.38 -26.40
CA TYR A 135 1.44 -14.98 -26.97
C TYR A 135 1.52 -16.51 -26.85
N ILE A 136 0.90 -17.11 -25.82
CA ILE A 136 1.03 -18.55 -25.56
C ILE A 136 -0.13 -19.32 -26.22
N ASN A 137 -1.37 -18.88 -25.99
CA ASN A 137 -2.55 -19.51 -26.57
C ASN A 137 -3.61 -18.47 -27.00
N PRO A 138 -3.49 -17.91 -28.22
CA PRO A 138 -4.45 -16.95 -28.80
C PRO A 138 -5.89 -17.45 -28.92
N ARG A 139 -6.09 -18.77 -28.94
CA ARG A 139 -7.40 -19.41 -29.06
C ARG A 139 -7.87 -20.04 -27.75
N ALA A 140 -7.34 -19.57 -26.61
CA ALA A 140 -7.72 -20.08 -25.29
C ALA A 140 -9.22 -19.91 -25.04
N THR A 141 -9.86 -20.98 -24.56
CA THR A 141 -11.27 -20.96 -24.14
C THR A 141 -11.44 -20.23 -22.81
N GLU A 142 -12.65 -19.79 -22.48
CA GLU A 142 -12.94 -19.11 -21.20
C GLU A 142 -12.56 -19.97 -19.98
N ALA A 143 -12.82 -21.27 -20.05
CA ALA A 143 -12.44 -22.20 -18.98
C ALA A 143 -10.92 -22.30 -18.80
N GLN A 144 -10.13 -22.20 -19.89
CA GLN A 144 -8.67 -22.18 -19.82
C GLN A 144 -8.17 -20.87 -19.24
N ILE A 145 -8.73 -19.73 -19.66
CA ILE A 145 -8.40 -18.39 -19.15
C ILE A 145 -8.62 -18.33 -17.64
N MET A 146 -9.77 -18.82 -17.15
CA MET A 146 -10.08 -18.83 -15.73
C MET A 146 -9.13 -19.72 -14.92
N ARG A 147 -8.77 -20.91 -15.42
CA ARG A 147 -7.77 -21.78 -14.75
C ARG A 147 -6.41 -21.12 -14.68
N VAL A 148 -5.96 -20.51 -15.78
CA VAL A 148 -4.68 -19.81 -15.83
C VAL A 148 -4.68 -18.61 -14.88
N SER A 149 -5.78 -17.84 -14.83
CA SER A 149 -5.92 -16.72 -13.89
C SER A 149 -5.70 -17.15 -12.44
N HIS A 150 -6.36 -18.22 -11.97
CA HIS A 150 -6.14 -18.74 -10.62
C HIS A 150 -4.70 -19.23 -10.38
N LEU A 151 -4.06 -19.86 -11.38
CA LEU A 151 -2.65 -20.25 -11.30
C LEU A 151 -1.74 -19.02 -11.21
N MET A 152 -2.01 -17.96 -11.96
CA MET A 152 -1.23 -16.72 -11.93
C MET A 152 -1.40 -15.98 -10.59
N VAL A 153 -2.58 -16.02 -9.97
CA VAL A 153 -2.78 -15.51 -8.60
C VAL A 153 -1.89 -16.25 -7.61
N ALA A 154 -1.91 -17.59 -7.62
CA ALA A 154 -1.08 -18.39 -6.71
C ALA A 154 0.42 -18.16 -6.96
N PHE A 155 0.84 -18.10 -8.23
CA PHE A 155 2.22 -17.78 -8.61
C PHE A 155 2.65 -16.42 -8.07
N PHE A 156 1.87 -15.37 -8.30
CA PHE A 156 2.23 -14.03 -7.86
C PHE A 156 2.21 -13.90 -6.33
N ALA A 157 1.31 -14.59 -5.62
CA ALA A 157 1.32 -14.65 -4.16
C ALA A 157 2.63 -15.21 -3.61
N ILE A 158 3.17 -16.27 -4.23
CA ILE A 158 4.48 -16.85 -3.87
C ILE A 158 5.59 -15.84 -4.17
N CYS A 159 5.59 -15.22 -5.35
CA CYS A 159 6.58 -14.19 -5.70
C CYS A 159 6.59 -13.02 -4.72
N MET A 160 5.42 -12.49 -4.35
CA MET A 160 5.30 -11.41 -3.36
C MET A 160 5.88 -11.81 -2.00
N GLY A 161 5.55 -13.02 -1.53
CA GLY A 161 6.12 -13.54 -0.27
C GLY A 161 7.64 -13.69 -0.32
N LEU A 162 8.17 -14.21 -1.43
CA LEU A 162 9.61 -14.36 -1.64
C LEU A 162 10.32 -13.00 -1.69
N PHE A 163 9.81 -12.03 -2.44
CA PHE A 163 10.40 -10.70 -2.51
C PHE A 163 10.31 -9.96 -1.17
N GLY A 164 9.21 -10.11 -0.43
CA GLY A 164 9.08 -9.58 0.92
C GLY A 164 10.14 -10.16 1.87
N LEU A 165 10.38 -11.46 1.80
CA LEU A 165 11.43 -12.13 2.58
C LEU A 165 12.83 -11.64 2.20
N ILE A 166 13.10 -11.51 0.90
CA ILE A 166 14.38 -10.98 0.40
C ILE A 166 14.60 -9.57 0.94
N PHE A 167 13.62 -8.67 0.78
CA PHE A 167 13.71 -7.28 1.27
C PHE A 167 13.95 -7.19 2.77
N TYR A 168 13.31 -8.08 3.55
CA TYR A 168 13.53 -8.17 4.97
C TYR A 168 15.00 -8.57 5.30
N TYR A 169 15.54 -9.61 4.66
CA TYR A 169 16.89 -10.09 4.95
C TYR A 169 18.02 -9.19 4.43
N ILE A 170 17.80 -8.45 3.34
CA ILE A 170 18.78 -7.46 2.87
C ILE A 170 18.73 -6.14 3.68
N GLY A 171 17.83 -6.04 4.66
CA GLY A 171 17.72 -4.89 5.56
C GLY A 171 17.09 -3.65 4.91
N VAL A 172 16.28 -3.81 3.86
CA VAL A 172 15.54 -2.69 3.26
C VAL A 172 14.43 -2.26 4.22
N SER A 173 14.50 -1.01 4.68
CA SER A 173 13.49 -0.44 5.57
C SER A 173 12.24 -0.01 4.80
N MET A 174 11.09 0.02 5.49
CA MET A 174 9.83 0.48 4.89
C MET A 174 9.93 1.94 4.40
N GLY A 175 10.60 2.80 5.17
CA GLY A 175 10.84 4.19 4.76
C GLY A 175 11.72 4.31 3.51
N TRP A 176 12.73 3.45 3.36
CA TRP A 176 13.55 3.41 2.16
C TRP A 176 12.74 2.93 0.95
N LEU A 177 11.99 1.83 1.10
CA LEU A 177 11.18 1.26 0.03
C LEU A 177 10.15 2.28 -0.47
N TYR A 178 9.50 3.01 0.44
CA TYR A 178 8.55 4.05 0.11
C TYR A 178 9.18 5.23 -0.66
N THR A 179 10.42 5.58 -0.36
CA THR A 179 11.13 6.67 -1.05
C THR A 179 11.70 6.23 -2.39
N PHE A 180 11.86 4.92 -2.60
CA PHE A 180 12.35 4.33 -3.84
C PHE A 180 11.26 4.23 -4.92
N MET A 181 10.01 4.02 -4.52
CA MET A 181 8.83 3.99 -5.41
C MET A 181 8.50 5.37 -5.98
#